data_AF-A0A5P9P7W4-F1
#
_entry.id   AF-A0A5P9P7W4-F1
#
_cell.length_a   1.000
_cell.length_b   1.000
_cell.length_c   1.000
_cell.angle_alpha   90.00
_cell.angle_beta   90.00
_cell.angle_gamma   90.00
#
_symmetry.space_group_name_H-M   'P 1'
#
loop_
_entity.id
_entity.type
_entity.pdbx_description
1 polymer ?
#
loop_
_entity_poly.entity_id
_entity_poly.type
_entity_poly.pdbx_seq_one_letter_code
_entity_poly.pdbx_strand_id
1 'polypeptide(L)' 'MASIEFDFDDDMIAVDDHDHKRRFVAAQDDGVWRVFEGPMNGSHALSQRTTVETANQALVDALQWLTESDD' A
#
# COMPACT_ATOMS: atom_id res chain seq x y z
N MET A 1 -0.93 14.74 3.47
CA MET A 1 -0.57 14.46 2.06
C MET A 1 0.92 14.20 2.04
N ALA A 2 1.32 12.97 1.75
CA ALA A 2 2.72 12.59 1.69
C ALA A 2 3.06 12.33 0.23
N SER A 3 3.98 13.12 -0.32
CA SER A 3 4.62 12.81 -1.59
C SER A 3 5.74 11.82 -1.26
N ILE A 4 5.46 10.52 -1.37
CA ILE A 4 6.50 9.50 -1.24
C ILE A 4 7.14 9.34 -2.62
N GLU A 5 8.39 9.79 -2.75
CA GLU A 5 9.30 9.23 -3.76
C GLU A 5 9.67 7.84 -3.24
N PHE A 6 9.16 6.80 -3.90
CA PHE A 6 9.61 5.43 -3.64
C PHE A 6 10.97 5.27 -4.30
N ASP A 7 12.02 5.12 -3.49
CA ASP A 7 13.30 4.65 -4.00
C ASP A 7 13.13 3.14 -4.25
N PHE A 8 13.44 2.68 -5.46
CA PHE A 8 13.21 1.28 -5.86
C PHE A 8 14.19 0.29 -5.20
N ASP A 9 15.10 0.79 -4.35
CA ASP A 9 16.00 0.01 -3.50
C ASP A 9 15.29 -0.51 -2.21
N ASP A 10 14.10 0.02 -1.88
CA ASP A 10 13.32 -0.43 -0.73
C ASP A 10 12.49 -1.69 -1.05
N ASP A 11 12.40 -2.61 -0.10
CA ASP A 11 11.49 -3.75 -0.17
C ASP A 11 10.04 -3.25 -0.30
N MET A 12 9.33 -3.66 -1.37
CA MET A 12 8.00 -3.16 -1.71
C MET A 12 7.02 -4.28 -2.05
N ILE A 13 5.79 -4.14 -1.55
CA ILE A 13 4.62 -4.94 -1.91
C ILE A 13 3.60 -4.01 -2.58
N ALA A 14 3.32 -4.23 -3.86
CA ALA A 14 2.29 -3.50 -4.60
C ALA A 14 1.16 -4.47 -4.97
N VAL A 15 -0.07 -4.11 -4.63
CA VAL A 15 -1.28 -4.87 -4.95
C VAL A 15 -2.25 -3.96 -5.69
N ASP A 16 -2.70 -4.44 -6.84
CA ASP A 16 -3.50 -3.69 -7.78
C ASP A 16 -4.87 -4.39 -7.91
N ASP A 17 -5.91 -3.78 -7.36
CA ASP A 17 -7.28 -4.27 -7.47
C ASP A 17 -7.99 -3.60 -8.67
N HIS A 18 -7.99 -4.34 -9.78
CA HIS A 18 -8.53 -3.84 -11.05
C HIS A 18 -10.05 -3.73 -11.05
N ASP A 19 -10.75 -4.51 -10.22
CA ASP A 19 -12.21 -4.52 -10.17
C ASP A 19 -12.73 -3.20 -9.57
N HIS A 20 -12.21 -2.80 -8.41
CA HIS A 20 -12.56 -1.53 -7.77
C HIS A 20 -11.66 -0.37 -8.19
N LYS A 21 -10.70 -0.59 -9.10
CA LYS A 21 -9.76 0.42 -9.61
C LYS A 21 -8.95 1.11 -8.51
N ARG A 22 -8.53 0.35 -7.50
CA ARG A 22 -7.73 0.84 -6.38
C ARG A 22 -6.40 0.10 -6.30
N ARG A 23 -5.45 0.72 -5.62
CA ARG A 23 -4.10 0.24 -5.43
C ARG A 23 -3.76 0.31 -3.95
N PHE A 24 -3.00 -0.68 -3.53
CA PHE A 24 -2.34 -0.78 -2.25
C PHE A 24 -0.83 -0.85 -2.47
N VAL A 25 -0.06 -0.08 -1.71
CA VAL A 25 1.40 -0.12 -1.74
C VAL A 25 1.91 -0.14 -0.31
N ALA A 26 2.72 -1.14 0.03
CA ALA A 26 3.51 -1.13 1.23
C ALA A 26 4.99 -1.05 0.85
N ALA A 27 5.72 -0.12 1.43
CA ALA A 27 7.18 -0.05 1.27
C ALA A 27 7.86 0.00 2.62
N GLN A 28 9.01 -0.64 2.69
CA GLN A 28 9.89 -0.52 3.83
C GLN A 28 10.60 0.84 3.83
N ASP A 29 10.64 1.48 4.99
CA ASP A 29 11.34 2.73 5.24
C ASP A 29 11.88 2.63 6.67
N ASP A 30 13.21 2.72 6.83
CA ASP A 30 13.90 2.67 8.14
C ASP A 30 13.52 1.45 9.01
N GLY A 31 13.30 0.29 8.38
CA GLY A 31 12.95 -0.95 9.07
C GLY A 31 11.46 -1.10 9.43
N VAL A 32 10.62 -0.12 9.12
CA VAL A 32 9.16 -0.21 9.25
C VAL A 32 8.50 -0.19 7.88
N TRP A 33 7.34 -0.81 7.77
CA TRP A 33 6.56 -0.87 6.54
C TRP A 33 5.46 0.18 6.57
N ARG A 34 5.53 1.16 5.68
CA ARG A 34 4.47 2.17 5.51
C ARG A 34 3.51 1.69 4.44
N VAL A 35 2.23 1.64 4.81
CA VAL A 35 1.16 1.15 3.94
C VAL A 35 0.35 2.33 3.42
N PHE A 36 0.10 2.31 2.12
CA PHE A 36 -0.63 3.34 1.40
C PHE A 36 -1.73 2.71 0.54
N GLU A 37 -2.85 3.41 0.41
CA GLU A 37 -3.92 3.03 -0.50
C GLU A 37 -4.44 4.22 -1.29
N GLY A 38 -5.01 3.96 -2.47
CA GLY A 38 -5.65 5.00 -3.26
C GLY A 38 -6.12 4.52 -4.62
N PRO A 39 -6.65 5.41 -5.46
CA PRO A 39 -7.10 5.05 -6.80
C PRO A 39 -5.92 4.72 -7.73
N MET A 40 -6.05 3.67 -8.54
CA MET A 40 -5.03 3.26 -9.54
C MET A 40 -4.67 4.39 -10.52
N ASN A 41 -5.67 5.18 -10.92
CA ASN A 41 -5.52 6.22 -11.96
C ASN A 41 -5.18 7.60 -11.39
N GLY A 42 -4.96 7.73 -10.08
CA GLY A 42 -4.63 9.00 -9.44
C GLY A 42 -3.13 9.17 -9.30
N SER A 43 -2.51 10.01 -10.14
CA SER A 43 -1.07 10.29 -10.12
C SER A 43 -0.51 10.91 -8.83
N HIS A 44 -1.34 11.21 -7.82
CA HIS A 44 -0.92 11.90 -6.59
C HIS A 44 -1.69 11.50 -5.31
N ALA A 45 -2.46 10.40 -5.30
CA ALA A 45 -3.50 10.19 -4.27
C ALA A 45 -3.35 8.94 -3.40
N LEU A 46 -2.15 8.38 -3.27
CA LEU A 46 -1.91 7.35 -2.26
C LEU A 46 -1.92 8.00 -0.88
N SER A 47 -2.87 7.61 -0.05
CA SER A 47 -3.00 8.05 1.34
C SER A 47 -2.43 6.99 2.25
N GLN A 48 -1.65 7.42 3.26
CA GLN A 48 -1.13 6.48 4.24
C GLN A 48 -2.28 5.90 5.05
N ARG A 49 -2.38 4.57 5.04
CA ARG A 49 -3.39 3.80 5.75
C ARG A 49 -2.91 3.40 7.14
N THR A 50 -1.72 2.81 7.20
CA THR A 50 -1.13 2.29 8.44
C THR A 50 0.39 2.20 8.34
N THR A 51 1.03 1.86 9.46
CA THR A 51 2.44 1.50 9.53
C THR A 51 2.56 0.22 10.33
N VAL A 52 3.32 -0.75 9.81
CA VAL A 52 3.51 -2.08 10.41
C VAL A 52 4.99 -2.40 10.52
N GLU A 53 5.35 -3.31 11.43
CA GLU A 53 6.75 -3.58 11.75
C GLU A 53 7.39 -4.60 10.81
N THR A 54 6.57 -5.40 10.12
CA THR A 54 7.05 -6.54 9.32
C THR A 54 6.37 -6.67 7.97
N ALA A 55 7.08 -7.25 7.01
CA ALA A 55 6.55 -7.58 5.68
C ALA A 55 5.32 -8.52 5.77
N ASN A 56 5.30 -9.45 6.73
CA ASN A 56 4.18 -10.36 6.93
C ASN A 56 2.92 -9.61 7.37
N GLN A 57 3.04 -8.62 8.26
CA GLN A 57 1.90 -7.78 8.64
C GLN A 57 1.42 -6.93 7.45
N ALA A 58 2.34 -6.41 6.64
CA ALA A 58 1.98 -5.67 5.42
C ALA A 58 1.23 -6.55 4.41
N LEU A 59 1.66 -7.81 4.25
CA LEU A 59 0.97 -8.79 3.40
C LEU A 59 -0.41 -9.15 3.94
N VAL A 60 -0.55 -9.37 5.25
CA VAL A 60 -1.85 -9.66 5.89
C VAL A 60 -2.80 -8.47 5.77
N ASP A 61 -2.29 -7.23 5.87
CA ASP A 61 -3.09 -6.02 5.64
C ASP A 61 -3.56 -5.91 4.18
N ALA A 62 -2.68 -6.22 3.21
CA ALA A 62 -3.02 -6.23 1.80
C ALA A 62 -4.10 -7.27 1.46
N LEU A 63 -4.03 -8.46 2.06
CA LEU A 63 -5.04 -9.51 1.87
C LEU A 63 -6.40 -9.10 2.46
N GLN A 64 -6.41 -8.49 3.65
CA GLN A 64 -7.65 -7.97 4.25
C GLN A 64 -8.25 -6.85 3.39
N TRP A 65 -7.40 -5.94 2.91
CA TRP A 65 -7.80 -4.83 2.04
C TRP A 65 -8.52 -5.29 0.78
N LEU A 66 -8.05 -6.37 0.14
CA LEU A 66 -8.74 -6.96 -1.02
C LEU A 66 -10.15 -7.45 -0.68
N THR A 67 -10.35 -7.98 0.54
CA THR A 67 -11.64 -8.52 0.98
C THR A 67 -12.63 -7.47 1.50
N GLU A 68 -12.17 -6.27 1.89
CA GLU A 68 -13.01 -5.17 2.38
C GLU A 68 -13.91 -4.53 1.30
N SER A 69 -13.83 -5.02 0.07
CA SER A 69 -14.44 -4.41 -1.11
C SER A 69 -15.74 -5.09 -1.56
N ASP A 70 -16.08 -6.23 -0.96
CA ASP A 70 -17.20 -7.10 -1.33
C ASP A 70 -18.52 -6.77 -0.58
N ASP A 71 -18.71 -5.53 -0.11
CA ASP A 71 -19.93 -5.07 0.61
C ASP A 71 -20.70 -3.98 -0.15
#